data_AF-A0A178WHB1-F1
#
_entry.id   AF-A0A178WHB1-F1
#
_cell.length_a   1.000
_cell.length_b   1.000
_cell.length_c   1.000
_cell.angle_alpha   90.00
_cell.angle_beta   90.00
_cell.angle_gamma   90.00
#
_symmetry.space_group_name_H-M   'P 1'
#
loop_
_entity.id
_entity.type
_entity.pdbx_description
1 polymer ?
#
loop_
_entity_poly.entity_id
_entity_poly.type
_entity_poly.pdbx_seq_one_letter_code
_entity_poly.pdbx_strand_id
1 'polypeptide(L)'
;MSYLLRSDPVSRIHPEPQSLTSFDHFDLLPDSLLLLIFDKVADVKDLGRCCIVSRRFHSLVPFVENVLVRVDCVISDDDSSSSDENHRFSLNTASISDAGGAGGSFSALFRLVFAPIFKPFQMLGQILGPKRSSSSFDASFSAINDEIGVTHHSPTQVLKNFGEIRFLKIELPTGELGIEDGILLKWRADFGSTLDNCMILGASSVIQSNSVKNHENSVDEDNGNIPESFYTNGGLKLRVVWTISSLIAASARHYLLQPIINEHKSLDRLVLSDADGQGVLCMNREQLEELRVTPLSASSASKRTLVPALNMRLWYAPELDLPDGTVLKGATLVAIRPSESKKEVCDASWLSDAFEEPFGTAAKMLIKRRTYCLEMNSF
;
A
#
# COMPACT_ATOMS: atom_id res chain seq x y z
N MET A 1 -17.56 -87.31 20.17
CA MET A 1 -16.90 -86.23 20.93
C MET A 1 -15.77 -85.69 20.07
N SER A 2 -16.05 -84.65 19.31
CA SER A 2 -15.15 -83.98 18.38
C SER A 2 -14.54 -82.76 19.08
N TYR A 3 -13.26 -82.85 19.45
CA TYR A 3 -12.53 -81.73 20.02
C TYR A 3 -11.90 -80.92 18.88
N LEU A 4 -12.40 -79.70 18.68
CA LEU A 4 -11.82 -78.69 17.80
C LEU A 4 -10.51 -78.18 18.43
N LEU A 5 -9.37 -78.61 17.88
CA LEU A 5 -8.07 -77.98 18.13
C LEU A 5 -8.02 -76.66 17.36
N ARG A 6 -8.37 -75.57 18.06
CA ARG A 6 -8.14 -74.19 17.63
C ARG A 6 -6.64 -74.00 17.44
N SER A 7 -6.20 -73.80 16.20
CA SER A 7 -4.83 -73.41 15.89
C SER A 7 -4.68 -71.91 16.20
N ASP A 8 -3.85 -71.57 17.18
CA ASP A 8 -3.41 -70.18 17.39
C ASP A 8 -2.50 -69.77 16.21
N PRO A 9 -2.78 -68.66 15.50
CA PRO A 9 -1.77 -68.08 14.66
C PRO A 9 -0.79 -67.36 15.58
N VAL A 10 0.44 -67.88 15.67
CA VAL A 10 1.59 -67.11 16.15
C VAL A 10 1.80 -65.97 15.14
N SER A 11 1.15 -64.84 15.38
CA SER A 11 1.47 -63.58 14.72
C SER A 11 2.87 -63.19 15.20
N ARG A 12 3.88 -63.66 14.46
CA ARG A 12 5.18 -63.00 14.45
C ARG A 12 4.93 -61.58 13.96
N ILE A 13 4.74 -60.67 14.90
CA ILE A 13 4.86 -59.23 14.66
C ILE A 13 6.33 -59.05 14.29
N HIS A 14 6.61 -59.10 13.00
CA HIS A 14 7.86 -58.59 12.47
C HIS A 14 7.81 -57.10 12.75
N PRO A 15 8.73 -56.51 13.54
CA PRO A 15 8.86 -55.07 13.52
C PRO A 15 9.24 -54.73 12.08
N GLU A 16 8.31 -54.07 11.39
CA GLU A 16 8.62 -53.38 10.14
C GLU A 16 9.91 -52.59 10.41
N PRO A 17 10.96 -52.70 9.58
CA PRO A 17 12.17 -51.92 9.79
C PRO A 17 11.74 -50.46 9.75
N GLN A 18 11.66 -49.83 10.94
CA GLN A 18 11.48 -48.41 11.10
C GLN A 18 12.47 -47.77 10.14
N SER A 19 11.96 -47.05 9.15
CA SER A 19 12.78 -46.34 8.18
C SER A 19 13.82 -45.53 8.94
N LEU A 20 15.04 -46.03 8.97
CA LEU A 20 16.17 -45.34 9.55
C LEU A 20 16.27 -44.01 8.80
N THR A 21 16.10 -42.94 9.57
CA THR A 21 16.39 -41.53 9.26
C THR A 21 15.43 -40.82 8.29
N SER A 22 14.28 -40.36 8.79
CA SER A 22 13.81 -39.02 8.37
C SER A 22 14.74 -37.99 9.02
N PHE A 23 15.95 -37.85 8.48
CA PHE A 23 16.90 -36.87 8.96
C PHE A 23 16.35 -35.47 8.63
N ASP A 24 16.26 -34.58 9.61
CA ASP A 24 15.91 -33.20 9.33
C ASP A 24 17.13 -32.54 8.67
N HIS A 25 16.99 -32.19 7.40
CA HIS A 25 18.08 -31.59 6.64
C HIS A 25 18.40 -30.17 7.13
N PHE A 26 17.48 -29.52 7.85
CA PHE A 26 17.74 -28.22 8.47
C PHE A 26 18.77 -28.31 9.61
N ASP A 27 18.92 -29.47 10.26
CA ASP A 27 19.96 -29.69 11.28
C ASP A 27 21.38 -29.64 10.69
N LEU A 28 21.53 -29.86 9.38
CA LEU A 28 22.81 -29.80 8.68
C LEU A 28 23.21 -28.38 8.26
N LEU A 29 22.26 -27.46 8.19
CA LEU A 29 22.51 -26.09 7.76
C LEU A 29 23.13 -25.28 8.91
N PRO A 30 24.11 -24.39 8.67
CA PRO A 30 24.51 -23.37 9.64
C PRO A 30 23.40 -22.32 9.87
N ASP A 31 23.41 -21.66 11.03
CA ASP A 31 22.42 -20.63 11.39
C ASP A 31 22.36 -19.48 10.37
N SER A 32 23.51 -19.11 9.79
CA SER A 32 23.58 -18.06 8.76
C SER A 32 22.77 -18.40 7.51
N LEU A 33 22.69 -19.69 7.13
CA LEU A 33 21.86 -20.11 6.00
C LEU A 33 20.38 -20.15 6.39
N LEU A 34 20.05 -20.52 7.62
CA LEU A 34 18.67 -20.45 8.12
C LEU A 34 18.16 -19.01 8.15
N LEU A 35 18.97 -18.07 8.61
CA LEU A 35 18.63 -16.64 8.59
C LEU A 35 18.38 -16.16 7.16
N LEU A 36 19.24 -16.53 6.21
CA LEU A 36 19.02 -16.21 4.79
C LEU A 36 17.71 -16.79 4.25
N ILE A 37 17.34 -18.00 4.67
CA ILE A 37 16.06 -18.63 4.30
C ILE A 37 14.89 -17.84 4.90
N PHE A 38 14.94 -17.50 6.19
CA PHE A 38 13.90 -16.73 6.86
C PHE A 38 13.75 -15.31 6.28
N ASP A 39 14.86 -14.67 5.90
CA ASP A 39 14.84 -13.38 5.17
C ASP A 39 14.15 -13.46 3.80
N LYS A 40 14.05 -14.66 3.21
CA LYS A 40 13.26 -14.89 1.98
C LYS A 40 11.80 -15.19 2.27
N VAL A 41 11.48 -15.74 3.44
CA VAL A 41 10.09 -15.93 3.88
C VAL A 41 9.45 -14.56 4.12
N ALA A 42 10.11 -13.71 4.92
CA ALA A 42 9.76 -12.32 5.25
C ALA A 42 8.37 -12.05 5.87
N ASP A 43 7.31 -12.74 5.42
CA ASP A 43 5.96 -12.58 5.92
C ASP A 43 5.87 -12.96 7.40
N VAL A 44 5.40 -12.03 8.23
CA VAL A 44 5.33 -12.21 9.68
C VAL A 44 4.50 -13.40 10.12
N LYS A 45 3.47 -13.80 9.36
CA LYS A 45 2.64 -14.96 9.70
C LYS A 45 3.39 -16.24 9.42
N ASP A 46 4.10 -16.30 8.29
CA ASP A 46 4.90 -17.47 7.93
C ASP A 46 6.14 -17.60 8.81
N LEU A 47 6.79 -16.49 9.16
CA LEU A 47 7.84 -16.46 10.18
C LEU A 47 7.34 -16.91 11.56
N GLY A 48 6.12 -16.50 11.94
CA GLY A 48 5.45 -17.00 13.14
C GLY A 48 5.23 -18.51 13.12
N ARG A 49 4.91 -19.09 11.95
CA ARG A 49 4.85 -20.54 11.76
C ARG A 49 6.23 -21.18 11.83
N CYS A 50 7.29 -20.52 11.34
CA CYS A 50 8.66 -21.02 11.49
C CYS A 50 9.05 -21.12 12.98
N CYS A 51 8.63 -20.17 13.82
CA CYS A 51 8.91 -20.19 15.26
C CYS A 51 8.39 -21.43 15.99
N ILE A 52 7.36 -22.12 15.48
CA ILE A 52 6.79 -23.30 16.13
C ILE A 52 7.39 -24.63 15.66
N VAL A 53 8.26 -24.60 14.64
CA VAL A 53 8.88 -25.80 14.07
C VAL A 53 9.91 -26.40 15.03
N SER A 54 10.79 -25.57 15.60
CA SER A 54 11.83 -26.02 16.52
C SER A 54 12.31 -24.87 17.42
N ARG A 55 12.97 -25.19 18.54
CA ARG A 55 13.61 -24.19 19.41
C ARG A 55 14.67 -23.37 18.66
N ARG A 56 15.38 -24.00 17.72
CA ARG A 56 16.42 -23.35 16.91
C ARG A 56 15.80 -22.31 15.98
N PHE A 57 14.67 -22.63 15.35
CA PHE A 57 13.97 -21.68 14.49
C PHE A 57 13.40 -20.53 15.32
N HIS A 58 12.77 -20.85 16.46
CA HIS A 58 12.26 -19.86 17.41
C HIS A 58 13.32 -18.83 17.82
N SER A 59 14.55 -19.27 18.09
CA SER A 59 15.64 -18.36 18.47
C SER A 59 16.20 -17.53 17.32
N LEU A 60 16.06 -17.98 16.06
CA LEU A 60 16.66 -17.32 14.90
C LEU A 60 15.72 -16.33 14.21
N VAL A 61 14.41 -16.60 14.17
CA VAL A 61 13.43 -15.73 13.51
C VAL A 61 13.47 -14.26 13.97
N PRO A 62 13.69 -13.93 15.26
CA PRO A 62 13.82 -12.53 15.68
C PRO A 62 14.98 -11.73 15.05
N PHE A 63 15.96 -12.41 14.45
CA PHE A 63 17.15 -11.82 13.84
C PHE A 63 17.05 -11.66 12.31
N VAL A 64 15.87 -11.88 11.72
CA VAL A 64 15.68 -11.56 10.30
C VAL A 64 15.77 -10.06 10.07
N GLU A 65 16.35 -9.68 8.95
CA GLU A 65 16.49 -8.29 8.50
C GLU A 65 15.33 -7.86 7.61
N ASN A 66 14.68 -8.81 6.92
CA ASN A 66 13.54 -8.59 6.02
C ASN A 66 12.21 -8.99 6.67
N VAL A 67 11.28 -8.04 6.76
CA VAL A 67 9.94 -8.27 7.33
C VAL A 67 8.86 -7.72 6.40
N LEU A 68 7.84 -8.53 6.13
CA LEU A 68 6.61 -8.18 5.42
C LEU A 68 5.42 -8.32 6.37
N VAL A 69 4.67 -7.24 6.55
CA VAL A 69 3.41 -7.22 7.30
C VAL A 69 2.25 -6.99 6.35
N ARG A 70 1.39 -7.99 6.16
CA ARG A 70 0.12 -7.84 5.44
C ARG A 70 -1.00 -7.53 6.43
N VAL A 71 -1.74 -6.46 6.21
CA VAL A 71 -2.84 -6.02 7.07
C VAL A 71 -4.16 -6.56 6.51
N ASP A 72 -4.82 -7.49 7.22
CA ASP A 72 -6.00 -8.19 6.65
C ASP A 72 -7.37 -7.52 6.90
N CYS A 73 -7.47 -6.39 7.61
CA CYS A 73 -8.72 -6.06 8.30
C CYS A 73 -9.35 -4.73 7.90
N VAL A 74 -10.53 -4.87 7.30
CA VAL A 74 -11.62 -3.89 7.24
C VAL A 74 -12.42 -4.05 8.54
N ILE A 75 -12.32 -3.12 9.48
CA ILE A 75 -13.35 -2.97 10.52
C ILE A 75 -14.39 -2.02 9.94
N SER A 76 -15.45 -2.58 9.37
CA SER A 76 -16.67 -1.83 9.13
C SER A 76 -17.34 -1.63 10.49
N ASP A 77 -17.33 -0.42 11.02
CA ASP A 77 -18.21 -0.04 12.13
C ASP A 77 -19.66 -0.01 11.61
N ASP A 78 -20.31 -1.17 11.55
CA ASP A 78 -21.77 -1.27 11.56
C ASP A 78 -22.18 -2.02 12.84
N ASP A 79 -22.90 -1.26 13.67
CA ASP A 79 -23.76 -1.64 14.81
C ASP A 79 -23.16 -2.31 16.06
N SER A 80 -23.01 -1.49 17.13
CA SER A 80 -23.54 -1.85 18.46
C SER A 80 -23.80 -0.60 19.34
N SER A 81 -25.03 -0.08 19.23
CA SER A 81 -25.85 0.66 20.20
C SER A 81 -25.23 1.32 21.46
N SER A 82 -25.42 2.64 21.58
CA SER A 82 -26.10 3.23 22.75
C SER A 82 -26.72 4.59 22.40
N SER A 83 -28.03 4.66 22.62
CA SER A 83 -28.89 5.84 22.58
C SER A 83 -28.35 7.02 23.38
N ASP A 84 -28.25 8.19 22.74
CA ASP A 84 -28.57 9.47 23.38
C ASP A 84 -29.08 10.45 22.32
N GLU A 85 -30.32 10.90 22.52
CA GLU A 85 -30.94 11.96 21.76
C GLU A 85 -30.32 13.34 22.08
N ASN A 86 -30.47 14.25 21.12
CA ASN A 86 -30.28 15.70 21.20
C ASN A 86 -28.86 16.27 21.07
N HIS A 87 -28.43 16.46 19.82
CA HIS A 87 -28.15 17.82 19.30
C HIS A 87 -28.22 17.85 17.76
N ARG A 88 -29.44 17.96 17.20
CA ARG A 88 -29.63 18.30 15.78
C ARG A 88 -29.21 19.75 15.57
N PHE A 89 -28.01 19.99 15.05
CA PHE A 89 -27.76 21.21 14.28
C PHE A 89 -28.12 20.95 12.82
N SER A 90 -29.38 21.24 12.52
CA SER A 90 -29.96 21.27 11.18
C SER A 90 -29.34 22.44 10.41
N LEU A 91 -28.68 22.17 9.28
CA LEU A 91 -28.53 23.18 8.23
C LEU A 91 -29.33 22.68 7.02
N ASN A 92 -30.50 23.30 6.89
CA ASN A 92 -31.49 22.99 5.89
C ASN A 92 -30.98 23.32 4.47
N THR A 93 -31.26 22.37 3.58
CA THR A 93 -31.69 22.58 2.20
C THR A 93 -32.45 23.90 2.02
N ALA A 94 -31.89 24.81 1.22
CA ALA A 94 -32.65 25.82 0.51
C ALA A 94 -32.71 25.41 -0.96
N SER A 95 -33.93 25.06 -1.36
CA SER A 95 -34.38 24.90 -2.74
C SER A 95 -34.20 26.20 -3.52
N ILE A 96 -33.49 26.14 -4.65
CA ILE A 96 -33.62 27.12 -5.72
C ILE A 96 -34.12 26.35 -6.94
N SER A 97 -35.38 26.61 -7.28
CA SER A 97 -36.03 26.20 -8.50
C SER A 97 -35.51 27.01 -9.70
N ASP A 98 -35.10 26.28 -10.73
CA ASP A 98 -35.13 26.56 -12.17
C ASP A 98 -34.83 27.97 -12.72
N ALA A 99 -33.78 28.03 -13.54
CA ALA A 99 -33.88 28.56 -14.91
C ALA A 99 -32.70 28.07 -15.79
N GLY A 100 -32.96 27.04 -16.61
CA GLY A 100 -32.39 26.88 -17.96
C GLY A 100 -30.92 26.46 -18.11
N GLY A 101 -30.70 25.19 -18.43
CA GLY A 101 -29.47 24.72 -19.09
C GLY A 101 -29.03 23.34 -18.59
N ALA A 102 -29.18 22.32 -19.43
CA ALA A 102 -28.81 20.94 -19.14
C ALA A 102 -27.35 20.82 -18.64
N GLY A 103 -27.16 20.41 -17.38
CA GLY A 103 -25.85 20.17 -16.77
C GLY A 103 -26.01 19.28 -15.54
N GLY A 104 -25.89 17.96 -15.73
CA GLY A 104 -26.19 16.96 -14.72
C GLY A 104 -25.26 16.95 -13.50
N SER A 105 -25.85 16.68 -12.33
CA SER A 105 -25.37 15.89 -11.19
C SER A 105 -23.85 15.68 -10.98
N PHE A 106 -23.13 16.66 -10.41
CA PHE A 106 -21.74 16.46 -9.92
C PHE A 106 -21.53 16.75 -8.41
N SER A 107 -22.58 17.12 -7.66
CA SER A 107 -22.47 17.19 -6.19
C SER A 107 -22.31 15.80 -5.53
N ALA A 108 -22.66 14.75 -6.28
CA ALA A 108 -22.48 13.36 -5.88
C ALA A 108 -20.99 12.94 -5.92
N LEU A 109 -20.23 13.30 -6.97
CA LEU A 109 -18.80 12.94 -7.10
C LEU A 109 -17.92 13.65 -6.06
N PHE A 110 -18.19 14.92 -5.73
CA PHE A 110 -17.49 15.59 -4.63
C PHE A 110 -17.81 14.96 -3.26
N ARG A 111 -19.04 14.51 -3.04
CA ARG A 111 -19.40 13.79 -1.80
C ARG A 111 -18.85 12.36 -1.77
N LEU A 112 -18.79 11.67 -2.90
CA LEU A 112 -18.35 10.27 -2.97
C LEU A 112 -16.82 10.13 -3.00
N VAL A 113 -16.09 11.15 -3.46
CA VAL A 113 -14.61 11.14 -3.41
C VAL A 113 -14.07 11.73 -2.10
N PHE A 114 -14.74 12.73 -1.49
CA PHE A 114 -14.25 13.32 -0.23
C PHE A 114 -14.87 12.73 1.05
N ALA A 115 -16.06 12.10 1.02
CA ALA A 115 -16.62 11.46 2.23
C ALA A 115 -15.93 10.16 2.67
N PRO A 116 -15.40 9.30 1.77
CA PRO A 116 -14.63 8.14 2.20
C PRO A 116 -13.20 8.49 2.61
N ILE A 117 -12.61 9.64 2.21
CA ILE A 117 -11.28 10.05 2.67
C ILE A 117 -11.22 10.25 4.19
N PHE A 118 -12.34 10.44 4.88
CA PHE A 118 -12.34 10.64 6.34
C PHE A 118 -12.55 9.36 7.16
N LYS A 119 -12.93 8.23 6.55
CA LYS A 119 -13.34 7.01 7.28
C LYS A 119 -12.27 5.91 7.44
N PRO A 120 -11.29 5.67 6.53
CA PRO A 120 -10.26 4.65 6.74
C PRO A 120 -9.04 5.14 7.53
N PHE A 121 -8.74 6.45 7.60
CA PHE A 121 -7.59 6.93 8.39
C PHE A 121 -7.82 6.90 9.91
N GLN A 122 -9.08 6.85 10.36
CA GLN A 122 -9.39 6.53 11.76
C GLN A 122 -9.02 5.07 12.09
N MET A 123 -9.14 4.16 11.11
CA MET A 123 -8.80 2.74 11.27
C MET A 123 -7.29 2.52 11.37
N LEU A 124 -6.47 3.19 10.54
CA LEU A 124 -5.01 3.09 10.66
C LEU A 124 -4.47 3.66 11.98
N GLY A 125 -5.08 4.72 12.52
CA GLY A 125 -4.75 5.23 13.85
C GLY A 125 -5.09 4.25 14.99
N GLN A 126 -6.11 3.39 14.80
CA GLN A 126 -6.47 2.32 15.74
C GLN A 126 -5.59 1.07 15.57
N ILE A 127 -5.12 0.80 14.35
CA ILE A 127 -4.26 -0.34 14.00
C ILE A 127 -2.78 -0.06 14.32
N LEU A 128 -2.26 1.17 14.21
CA LEU A 128 -0.87 1.52 14.52
C LEU A 128 -0.69 2.32 15.82
N GLY A 129 -1.78 2.78 16.44
CA GLY A 129 -1.74 3.55 17.68
C GLY A 129 -1.36 2.67 18.89
N PRO A 130 -0.63 3.23 19.89
CA PRO A 130 -0.30 2.49 21.09
C PRO A 130 -1.55 2.19 21.93
N LYS A 131 -2.00 0.93 21.96
CA LYS A 131 -2.94 0.47 22.99
C LYS A 131 -2.21 0.52 24.34
N ARG A 132 -2.64 1.41 25.23
CA ARG A 132 -2.22 1.41 26.64
C ARG A 132 -3.03 0.34 27.38
N SER A 133 -2.38 -0.76 27.73
CA SER A 133 -2.72 -1.53 28.93
C SER A 133 -1.48 -2.27 29.43
N SER A 134 -1.21 -2.04 30.70
CA SER A 134 -0.16 -2.63 31.53
C SER A 134 -0.44 -4.09 31.85
N SER A 135 0.53 -4.97 31.64
CA SER A 135 1.00 -5.91 32.65
C SER A 135 2.31 -6.56 32.21
N SER A 136 3.18 -6.67 33.20
CA SER A 136 4.53 -7.23 33.16
C SER A 136 4.53 -8.75 33.05
N PHE A 137 5.33 -9.25 32.10
CA PHE A 137 6.04 -10.53 32.05
C PHE A 137 5.24 -11.84 32.26
N ASP A 138 4.82 -12.46 31.16
CA ASP A 138 5.18 -13.86 30.85
C ASP A 138 4.99 -14.13 29.35
N ALA A 139 6.07 -14.17 28.58
CA ALA A 139 6.02 -14.44 27.14
C ALA A 139 6.05 -15.95 26.91
N SER A 140 4.92 -16.63 27.17
CA SER A 140 4.68 -17.99 26.70
C SER A 140 3.88 -17.94 25.41
N PHE A 141 4.48 -18.37 24.30
CA PHE A 141 3.74 -18.78 23.11
C PHE A 141 2.96 -20.06 23.45
N SER A 142 1.79 -19.90 24.06
CA SER A 142 0.85 -20.99 24.32
C SER A 142 -0.46 -20.64 23.63
N ALA A 143 -0.53 -20.94 22.33
CA ALA A 143 -1.76 -20.87 21.56
C ALA A 143 -2.31 -22.30 21.39
N ILE A 144 -2.98 -22.82 22.41
CA ILE A 144 -3.95 -23.91 22.23
C ILE A 144 -5.10 -23.65 23.20
N ASN A 145 -6.28 -23.43 22.63
CA ASN A 145 -7.60 -23.24 23.25
C ASN A 145 -7.85 -21.90 23.96
N ASP A 146 -8.29 -20.91 23.18
CA ASP A 146 -9.57 -20.24 23.48
C ASP A 146 -10.16 -19.65 22.20
N GLU A 147 -11.47 -19.42 22.24
CA GLU A 147 -12.45 -19.11 21.20
C GLU A 147 -12.00 -18.29 19.96
N ILE A 148 -12.73 -18.50 18.86
CA ILE A 148 -12.61 -17.87 17.52
C ILE A 148 -12.73 -16.34 17.61
N GLY A 149 -11.66 -15.69 18.05
CA GLY A 149 -11.46 -14.25 18.02
C GLY A 149 -10.13 -13.99 17.34
N VAL A 150 -10.16 -13.50 16.10
CA VAL A 150 -8.93 -13.14 15.38
C VAL A 150 -8.25 -12.02 16.17
N THR A 151 -7.14 -12.32 16.86
CA THR A 151 -6.37 -11.30 17.56
C THR A 151 -5.65 -10.42 16.53
N HIS A 152 -6.30 -9.35 16.12
CA HIS A 152 -5.71 -8.36 15.23
C HIS A 152 -4.63 -7.57 15.98
N HIS A 153 -3.39 -8.03 15.88
CA HIS A 153 -2.25 -7.29 16.39
C HIS A 153 -1.88 -6.15 15.44
N SER A 154 -1.72 -4.97 16.02
CA SER A 154 -1.10 -3.80 15.40
C SER A 154 0.23 -4.15 14.73
N PRO A 155 0.57 -3.63 13.53
CA PRO A 155 1.90 -3.77 12.94
C PRO A 155 3.00 -3.41 13.94
N THR A 156 2.86 -2.30 14.67
CA THR A 156 3.79 -1.90 15.73
C THR A 156 3.98 -2.98 16.80
N GLN A 157 2.92 -3.70 17.16
CA GLN A 157 3.00 -4.75 18.17
C GLN A 157 3.68 -6.02 17.65
N VAL A 158 3.44 -6.38 16.38
CA VAL A 158 4.08 -7.53 15.74
C VAL A 158 5.57 -7.28 15.53
N LEU A 159 5.94 -6.06 15.13
CA LEU A 159 7.32 -5.69 14.81
C LEU A 159 8.25 -5.70 16.02
N LYS A 160 7.74 -5.52 17.25
CA LYS A 160 8.53 -5.64 18.50
C LYS A 160 9.20 -6.99 18.71
N ASN A 161 8.74 -8.04 18.03
CA ASN A 161 9.32 -9.37 18.12
C ASN A 161 10.63 -9.50 17.32
N PHE A 162 11.01 -8.47 16.56
CA PHE A 162 12.19 -8.47 15.69
C PHE A 162 13.20 -7.41 16.16
N GLY A 163 14.47 -7.81 16.27
CA GLY A 163 15.53 -6.97 16.84
C GLY A 163 16.11 -5.97 15.85
N GLU A 164 16.49 -6.43 14.65
CA GLU A 164 17.31 -5.67 13.70
C GLU A 164 16.68 -5.60 12.31
N ILE A 165 15.42 -5.20 12.24
CA ILE A 165 14.74 -5.03 10.94
C ILE A 165 15.48 -3.96 10.14
N ARG A 166 15.95 -4.32 8.94
CA ARG A 166 16.59 -3.40 7.99
C ARG A 166 15.66 -3.05 6.83
N PHE A 167 14.83 -4.00 6.41
CA PHE A 167 13.88 -3.82 5.32
C PHE A 167 12.47 -4.18 5.79
N LEU A 168 11.59 -3.18 5.84
CA LEU A 168 10.20 -3.36 6.22
C LEU A 168 9.28 -3.07 5.04
N LYS A 169 8.44 -4.03 4.69
CA LYS A 169 7.30 -3.83 3.79
C LYS A 169 6.00 -3.98 4.59
N ILE A 170 5.12 -3.00 4.49
CA ILE A 170 3.75 -3.05 5.01
C ILE A 170 2.80 -3.02 3.83
N GLU A 171 1.92 -4.00 3.73
CA GLU A 171 0.93 -4.10 2.68
C GLU A 171 -0.46 -3.87 3.26
N LEU A 172 -1.12 -2.80 2.82
CA LEU A 172 -2.50 -2.47 3.15
C LEU A 172 -3.47 -3.26 2.25
N PRO A 173 -4.72 -3.50 2.69
CA PRO A 173 -5.75 -4.01 1.80
C PRO A 173 -5.99 -3.05 0.62
N THR A 174 -6.74 -3.50 -0.40
CA THR A 174 -7.01 -2.82 -1.68
C THR A 174 -7.11 -1.29 -1.57
N GLY A 175 -6.61 -0.59 -2.60
CA GLY A 175 -6.41 0.86 -2.62
C GLY A 175 -7.54 1.71 -2.00
N GLU A 176 -7.14 2.69 -1.18
CA GLU A 176 -8.06 3.57 -0.43
C GLU A 176 -8.86 4.53 -1.33
N LEU A 177 -8.44 4.72 -2.57
CA LEU A 177 -9.15 5.55 -3.53
C LEU A 177 -10.18 4.67 -4.23
N GLY A 178 -11.45 4.81 -3.87
CA GLY A 178 -12.56 4.18 -4.57
C GLY A 178 -12.64 4.75 -6.00
N ILE A 179 -12.15 4.00 -6.97
CA ILE A 179 -12.14 4.40 -8.37
C ILE A 179 -13.23 3.64 -9.10
N GLU A 180 -13.93 4.32 -10.01
CA GLU A 180 -14.87 3.67 -10.93
C GLU A 180 -14.17 2.61 -11.79
N ASP A 181 -14.89 1.54 -12.11
CA ASP A 181 -14.39 0.45 -12.93
C ASP A 181 -13.84 0.96 -14.26
N GLY A 182 -12.63 0.51 -14.60
CA GLY A 182 -11.94 0.85 -15.84
C GLY A 182 -11.08 2.12 -15.78
N ILE A 183 -11.15 2.93 -14.72
CA ILE A 183 -10.23 4.06 -14.52
C ILE A 183 -8.93 3.56 -13.86
N LEU A 184 -7.79 4.03 -14.36
CA LEU A 184 -6.48 3.79 -13.73
C LEU A 184 -6.08 4.99 -12.88
N LEU A 185 -5.63 4.71 -11.66
CA LEU A 185 -4.83 5.64 -10.88
C LEU A 185 -3.78 4.83 -10.12
N LYS A 186 -2.52 5.21 -10.28
CA LYS A 186 -1.40 4.72 -9.51
C LYS A 186 -0.57 5.88 -9.04
N TRP A 187 -0.11 5.83 -7.80
CA TRP A 187 0.78 6.84 -7.27
C TRP A 187 1.92 6.23 -6.48
N ARG A 188 3.08 6.89 -6.55
CA ARG A 188 4.26 6.57 -5.76
C ARG A 188 4.78 7.85 -5.13
N ALA A 189 5.05 7.83 -3.83
CA ALA A 189 5.62 8.96 -3.13
C ALA A 189 6.81 8.56 -2.27
N ASP A 190 7.87 9.35 -2.32
CA ASP A 190 9.00 9.22 -1.40
C ASP A 190 8.95 10.34 -0.37
N PHE A 191 9.28 10.04 0.88
CA PHE A 191 9.28 11.00 1.99
C PHE A 191 10.59 10.94 2.77
N GLY A 192 11.13 12.10 3.11
CA GLY A 192 12.07 12.31 4.22
C GLY A 192 11.29 12.83 5.44
N SER A 193 11.67 13.99 5.98
CA SER A 193 10.83 14.70 6.97
C SER A 193 9.55 15.27 6.37
N THR A 194 9.58 15.59 5.08
CA THR A 194 8.43 16.03 4.28
C THR A 194 8.41 15.26 2.95
N LEU A 195 7.45 15.58 2.07
CA LEU A 195 7.39 14.96 0.74
C LEU A 195 8.65 15.28 -0.05
N ASP A 196 9.36 14.27 -0.55
CA ASP A 196 10.52 14.47 -1.43
C ASP A 196 10.10 14.53 -2.89
N ASN A 197 9.27 13.57 -3.30
CA ASN A 197 8.69 13.51 -4.62
C ASN A 197 7.42 12.65 -4.63
N CYS A 198 6.49 12.96 -5.53
CA CYS A 198 5.32 12.14 -5.79
C CYS A 198 5.09 12.03 -7.30
N MET A 199 4.78 10.83 -7.77
CA MET A 199 4.43 10.53 -9.14
C MET A 199 3.05 9.92 -9.19
N ILE A 200 2.24 10.39 -10.13
CA ILE A 200 0.86 9.95 -10.30
C ILE A 200 0.66 9.61 -11.77
N LEU A 201 0.35 8.35 -12.04
CA LEU A 201 -0.08 7.87 -13.35
C LEU A 201 -1.59 7.62 -13.30
N GLY A 202 -2.33 8.15 -14.25
CA GLY A 202 -3.75 7.83 -14.36
C GLY A 202 -4.25 7.80 -15.79
N ALA A 203 -5.34 7.09 -16.02
CA ALA A 203 -6.02 7.01 -17.30
C ALA A 203 -7.54 7.03 -17.06
N SER A 204 -8.27 7.77 -17.88
CA SER A 204 -9.74 7.82 -17.80
C SER A 204 -10.40 6.50 -18.17
N SER A 205 -9.70 5.64 -18.91
CA SER A 205 -10.15 4.28 -19.21
C SER A 205 -8.95 3.41 -19.59
N VAL A 206 -8.96 2.15 -19.15
CA VAL A 206 -8.03 1.10 -19.56
C VAL A 206 -8.78 0.10 -20.42
N ILE A 207 -8.27 -0.16 -21.62
CA ILE A 207 -8.84 -1.13 -22.55
C ILE A 207 -7.79 -2.20 -22.83
N GLN A 208 -8.17 -3.47 -22.68
CA GLN A 208 -7.30 -4.58 -23.03
C GLN A 208 -7.67 -5.07 -24.44
N SER A 209 -6.76 -4.88 -25.41
CA SER A 209 -7.02 -5.33 -26.77
C SER A 209 -6.75 -6.83 -26.89
N ASN A 210 -7.78 -7.66 -26.72
CA ASN A 210 -7.70 -9.11 -26.95
C ASN A 210 -7.64 -9.52 -28.43
N SER A 211 -7.32 -8.61 -29.33
CA SER A 211 -7.30 -8.87 -30.77
C SER A 211 -6.14 -8.15 -31.45
N VAL A 212 -5.39 -8.90 -32.25
CA VAL A 212 -4.41 -8.40 -33.21
C VAL A 212 -5.15 -7.49 -34.17
N LYS A 213 -5.11 -6.17 -33.93
CA LYS A 213 -5.59 -5.19 -34.91
C LYS A 213 -4.50 -5.04 -35.97
N ASN A 214 -4.86 -5.34 -37.21
CA ASN A 214 -4.07 -4.94 -38.38
C ASN A 214 -3.90 -3.42 -38.34
N HIS A 215 -2.65 -2.97 -38.39
CA HIS A 215 -2.26 -1.56 -38.40
C HIS A 215 -2.78 -0.89 -39.69
N GLU A 216 -3.97 -0.29 -39.65
CA GLU A 216 -4.30 0.80 -40.57
C GLU A 216 -3.80 2.09 -39.92
N ASN A 217 -2.67 2.59 -40.42
CA ASN A 217 -2.02 3.81 -39.95
C ASN A 217 -2.90 5.03 -40.26
N SER A 218 -3.77 5.43 -39.33
CA SER A 218 -4.17 6.84 -39.23
C SER A 218 -3.06 7.56 -38.48
N VAL A 219 -2.10 8.11 -39.23
CA VAL A 219 -1.12 9.07 -38.72
C VAL A 219 -1.89 10.37 -38.46
N ASP A 220 -2.62 10.43 -37.35
CA ASP A 220 -2.90 11.73 -36.75
C ASP A 220 -1.57 12.19 -36.15
N GLU A 221 -1.00 13.25 -36.72
CA GLU A 221 0.10 13.98 -36.10
C GLU A 221 -0.42 14.54 -34.77
N ASP A 222 -0.28 13.74 -33.71
CA ASP A 222 -0.51 14.17 -32.36
C ASP A 222 0.53 15.26 -32.07
N ASN A 223 0.10 16.51 -32.23
CA ASN A 223 0.86 17.72 -31.96
C ASN A 223 1.33 17.83 -30.50
N GLY A 224 1.10 16.80 -29.67
CA GLY A 224 1.50 16.69 -28.28
C GLY A 224 0.73 17.64 -27.37
N ASN A 225 -0.30 18.29 -27.92
CA ASN A 225 -1.11 19.26 -27.20
C ASN A 225 -2.30 18.57 -26.53
N ILE A 226 -2.59 19.01 -25.31
CA ILE A 226 -3.82 18.64 -24.61
C ILE A 226 -5.03 19.14 -25.46
N PRO A 227 -5.93 18.25 -25.90
CA PRO A 227 -7.13 18.63 -26.64
C PRO A 227 -8.05 19.51 -25.80
N GLU A 228 -8.79 20.41 -26.44
CA GLU A 228 -9.73 21.32 -25.74
C GLU A 228 -10.77 20.56 -24.90
N SER A 229 -11.17 19.37 -25.37
CA SER A 229 -12.08 18.45 -24.68
C SER A 229 -11.60 18.05 -23.28
N PHE A 230 -10.28 18.04 -23.04
CA PHE A 230 -9.72 17.78 -21.71
C PHE A 230 -10.14 18.84 -20.68
N TYR A 231 -10.26 20.10 -21.11
CA TYR A 231 -10.63 21.22 -20.24
C TYR A 231 -12.15 21.32 -20.10
N THR A 232 -12.91 21.14 -21.18
CA THR A 232 -14.36 21.33 -21.19
C THR A 232 -15.13 20.15 -20.60
N ASN A 233 -14.63 18.92 -20.73
CA ASN A 233 -15.35 17.71 -20.31
C ASN A 233 -15.02 17.28 -18.88
N GLY A 234 -14.48 18.20 -18.06
CA GLY A 234 -14.10 17.90 -16.67
C GLY A 234 -12.86 17.00 -16.52
N GLY A 235 -12.12 16.73 -17.60
CA GLY A 235 -10.89 15.92 -17.58
C GLY A 235 -9.83 16.53 -16.65
N LEU A 236 -9.54 17.83 -16.80
CA LEU A 236 -8.64 18.56 -15.90
C LEU A 236 -9.11 18.48 -14.44
N LYS A 237 -10.40 18.67 -14.19
CA LYS A 237 -10.98 18.61 -12.84
C LYS A 237 -10.76 17.24 -12.19
N LEU A 238 -10.92 16.16 -12.96
CA LEU A 238 -10.65 14.80 -12.49
C LEU A 238 -9.17 14.59 -12.14
N ARG A 239 -8.23 15.13 -12.94
CA ARG A 239 -6.79 15.08 -12.63
C ARG A 239 -6.41 15.86 -11.38
N VAL A 240 -7.05 17.01 -11.13
CA VAL A 240 -6.88 17.77 -9.89
C VAL A 240 -7.34 16.95 -8.68
N VAL A 241 -8.51 16.30 -8.77
CA VAL A 241 -9.02 15.43 -7.71
C VAL A 241 -8.05 14.26 -7.45
N TRP A 242 -7.59 13.56 -8.49
CA TRP A 242 -6.61 12.48 -8.33
C TRP A 242 -5.32 12.95 -7.67
N THR A 243 -4.84 14.13 -8.06
CA THR A 243 -3.61 14.71 -7.52
C THR A 243 -3.75 14.99 -6.02
N ILE A 244 -4.82 15.71 -5.63
CA ILE A 244 -5.07 16.06 -4.23
C ILE A 244 -5.29 14.79 -3.40
N SER A 245 -6.12 13.85 -3.88
CA SER A 245 -6.41 12.62 -3.14
C SER A 245 -5.16 11.75 -2.94
N SER A 246 -4.31 11.63 -3.95
CA SER A 246 -3.05 10.86 -3.85
C SER A 246 -2.09 11.50 -2.85
N LEU A 247 -1.97 12.84 -2.84
CA LEU A 247 -1.13 13.56 -1.88
C LEU A 247 -1.64 13.41 -0.44
N ILE A 248 -2.96 13.46 -0.23
CA ILE A 248 -3.57 13.21 1.09
C ILE A 248 -3.32 11.78 1.55
N ALA A 249 -3.51 10.80 0.67
CA ALA A 249 -3.30 9.39 0.95
C ALA A 249 -1.82 9.10 1.31
N ALA A 250 -0.89 9.72 0.58
CA ALA A 250 0.54 9.64 0.83
C ALA A 250 0.94 10.30 2.17
N SER A 251 0.45 11.51 2.46
CA SER A 251 0.79 12.23 3.70
C SER A 251 0.20 11.58 4.96
N ALA A 252 -0.95 10.93 4.84
CA ALA A 252 -1.54 10.14 5.93
C ALA A 252 -0.69 8.89 6.23
N ARG A 253 -0.28 8.12 5.21
CA ARG A 253 0.63 6.97 5.38
C ARG A 253 1.93 7.38 6.04
N HIS A 254 2.53 8.49 5.60
CA HIS A 254 3.74 9.02 6.19
C HIS A 254 3.60 9.32 7.69
N TYR A 255 2.51 9.99 8.09
CA TYR A 255 2.21 10.28 9.49
C TYR A 255 2.10 9.00 10.34
N LEU A 256 1.46 7.96 9.81
CA LEU A 256 1.19 6.71 10.52
C LEU A 256 2.45 5.86 10.77
N LEU A 257 3.47 6.02 9.94
CA LEU A 257 4.73 5.28 10.03
C LEU A 257 5.66 5.82 11.12
N GLN A 258 5.39 7.02 11.64
CA GLN A 258 6.27 7.69 12.60
C GLN A 258 6.60 6.86 13.85
N PRO A 259 5.64 6.19 14.53
CA PRO A 259 5.95 5.35 15.69
C PRO A 259 6.88 4.19 15.33
N ILE A 260 6.63 3.51 14.19
CA ILE A 260 7.43 2.38 13.72
C ILE A 260 8.87 2.81 13.43
N ILE A 261 9.05 3.93 12.71
CA ILE A 261 10.37 4.48 12.36
C ILE A 261 11.13 4.93 13.63
N ASN A 262 10.40 5.40 14.64
CA ASN A 262 10.97 5.79 15.91
C ASN A 262 11.43 4.59 16.75
N GLU A 263 10.69 3.49 16.74
CA GLU A 263 11.01 2.27 17.48
C GLU A 263 12.13 1.46 16.78
N HIS A 264 12.12 1.35 15.45
CA HIS A 264 13.07 0.56 14.68
C HIS A 264 14.17 1.42 14.03
N LYS A 265 15.24 1.68 14.80
CA LYS A 265 16.37 2.53 14.36
C LYS A 265 17.29 1.87 13.32
N SER A 266 17.26 0.55 13.20
CA SER A 266 18.05 -0.23 12.23
C SER A 266 17.48 -0.19 10.81
N LEU A 267 16.27 0.36 10.59
CA LEU A 267 15.65 0.40 9.27
C LEU A 267 16.49 1.20 8.28
N ASP A 268 16.84 0.53 7.18
CA ASP A 268 17.49 1.08 5.98
C ASP A 268 16.49 1.36 4.86
N ARG A 269 15.37 0.64 4.82
CA ARG A 269 14.31 0.84 3.83
C ARG A 269 12.94 0.51 4.39
N LEU A 270 11.98 1.36 4.09
CA LEU A 270 10.58 1.16 4.41
C LEU A 270 9.73 1.34 3.15
N VAL A 271 8.81 0.40 2.92
CA VAL A 271 7.80 0.49 1.86
C VAL A 271 6.44 0.23 2.48
N LEU A 272 5.49 1.14 2.25
CA LEU A 272 4.08 0.93 2.57
C LEU A 272 3.29 0.98 1.25
N SER A 273 2.67 -0.13 0.86
CA SER A 273 1.94 -0.25 -0.41
C SER A 273 0.54 -0.80 -0.22
N ASP A 274 -0.35 -0.48 -1.14
CA ASP A 274 -1.64 -1.17 -1.26
C ASP A 274 -1.42 -2.54 -1.94
N ALA A 275 -2.26 -3.53 -1.65
CA ALA A 275 -2.14 -4.89 -2.20
C ALA A 275 -2.24 -4.95 -3.73
N ASP A 276 -2.99 -4.03 -4.34
CA ASP A 276 -3.13 -3.85 -5.79
C ASP A 276 -2.06 -2.90 -6.40
N GLY A 277 -1.17 -2.39 -5.54
CA GLY A 277 -0.15 -1.40 -5.89
C GLY A 277 -0.74 -0.09 -6.38
N GLN A 278 -1.97 0.28 -6.00
CA GLN A 278 -2.54 1.59 -6.33
C GLN A 278 -1.67 2.71 -5.75
N GLY A 279 -1.38 2.65 -4.46
CA GLY A 279 -0.53 3.59 -3.75
C GLY A 279 0.73 2.95 -3.17
N VAL A 280 1.86 3.63 -3.34
CA VAL A 280 3.16 3.20 -2.77
C VAL A 280 3.86 4.38 -2.11
N LEU A 281 4.13 4.28 -0.81
CA LEU A 281 5.04 5.15 -0.09
C LEU A 281 6.37 4.43 0.14
N CYS A 282 7.48 5.09 -0.18
CA CYS A 282 8.82 4.58 0.08
C CYS A 282 9.65 5.57 0.92
N MET A 283 10.53 5.02 1.75
CA MET A 283 11.58 5.78 2.43
C MET A 283 12.89 4.97 2.39
N ASN A 284 13.97 5.61 1.97
CA ASN A 284 15.32 5.05 2.00
C ASN A 284 16.03 5.40 3.32
N ARG A 285 17.28 4.95 3.48
CA ARG A 285 18.05 5.14 4.72
C ARG A 285 18.23 6.62 5.07
N GLU A 286 18.64 7.43 4.10
CA GLU A 286 18.88 8.86 4.30
C GLU A 286 17.59 9.59 4.73
N GLN A 287 16.47 9.26 4.09
CA GLN A 287 15.15 9.78 4.40
C GLN A 287 14.64 9.36 5.78
N LEU A 288 14.88 8.11 6.18
CA LEU A 288 14.56 7.61 7.51
C LEU A 288 15.41 8.30 8.59
N GLU A 289 16.69 8.54 8.32
CA GLU A 289 17.58 9.31 9.20
C GLU A 289 17.15 10.77 9.29
N GLU A 290 16.79 11.41 8.18
CA GLU A 290 16.25 12.78 8.13
C GLU A 290 15.02 12.93 9.03
N LEU A 291 14.03 12.03 8.89
CA LEU A 291 12.81 12.05 9.69
C LEU A 291 13.08 11.86 11.19
N ARG A 292 14.11 11.09 11.56
CA ARG A 292 14.50 10.88 12.96
C ARG A 292 15.15 12.13 13.57
N VAL A 293 15.92 12.88 12.79
CA VAL A 293 16.61 14.11 13.24
C VAL A 293 15.68 15.31 13.23
N THR A 294 14.81 15.39 12.23
CA THR A 294 13.82 16.46 12.05
C THR A 294 12.43 15.84 12.04
N PRO A 295 11.82 15.62 13.23
CA PRO A 295 10.50 15.03 13.32
C PRO A 295 9.44 15.86 12.59
N LEU A 296 8.35 15.19 12.20
CA LEU A 296 7.22 15.79 11.48
C LEU A 296 6.80 17.13 12.09
N SER A 297 6.74 18.16 11.24
CA SER A 297 5.87 19.31 11.47
C SER A 297 4.43 18.85 11.21
N ALA A 298 3.83 18.20 12.19
CA ALA A 298 2.45 17.74 12.11
C ALA A 298 1.51 18.94 12.08
N SER A 299 0.49 18.92 11.22
CA SER A 299 -0.58 19.90 11.28
C SER A 299 -1.40 19.65 12.54
N SER A 300 -1.44 20.61 13.48
CA SER A 300 -2.08 20.45 14.80
C SER A 300 -3.58 20.07 14.75
N ALA A 301 -4.22 20.13 13.57
CA ALA A 301 -5.64 19.82 13.38
C ALA A 301 -5.91 18.55 12.56
N SER A 302 -4.90 17.94 11.91
CA SER A 302 -5.11 16.74 11.06
C SER A 302 -4.04 15.69 11.34
N LYS A 303 -4.44 14.41 11.42
CA LYS A 303 -3.53 13.26 11.56
C LYS A 303 -2.75 13.00 10.25
N ARG A 304 -2.06 14.03 9.74
CA ARG A 304 -1.37 14.06 8.44
C ARG A 304 -0.11 14.92 8.52
N THR A 305 0.88 14.60 7.70
CA THR A 305 2.05 15.45 7.48
C THR A 305 1.68 16.65 6.60
N LEU A 306 2.20 17.83 6.92
CA LEU A 306 2.07 19.03 6.08
C LEU A 306 2.70 18.78 4.70
N VAL A 307 1.99 19.17 3.63
CA VAL A 307 2.55 19.11 2.28
C VAL A 307 3.14 20.49 1.94
N PRO A 308 4.43 20.59 1.58
CA PRO A 308 5.07 21.87 1.28
C PRO A 308 4.51 22.48 -0.03
N ALA A 309 4.94 23.70 -0.38
CA ALA A 309 4.68 24.21 -1.73
C ALA A 309 5.33 23.28 -2.77
N LEU A 310 4.60 22.99 -3.85
CA LEU A 310 4.96 21.99 -4.84
C LEU A 310 5.07 22.57 -6.25
N ASN A 311 6.09 22.14 -6.98
CA ASN A 311 6.19 22.25 -8.42
C ASN A 311 5.72 20.95 -9.06
N MET A 312 4.85 21.05 -10.06
CA MET A 312 4.27 19.92 -10.76
C MET A 312 4.61 19.98 -12.25
N ARG A 313 4.93 18.83 -12.82
CA ARG A 313 5.04 18.62 -14.26
C ARG A 313 4.00 17.60 -14.69
N LEU A 314 3.24 17.93 -15.72
CA LEU A 314 2.18 17.11 -16.27
C LEU A 314 2.51 16.74 -17.72
N TRP A 315 2.34 15.46 -18.03
CA TRP A 315 2.37 14.92 -19.39
C TRP A 315 1.03 14.26 -19.69
N TYR A 316 0.56 14.39 -20.92
CA TYR A 316 -0.74 13.90 -21.34
C TYR A 316 -0.69 13.22 -22.70
N ALA A 317 -1.49 12.16 -22.84
CA ALA A 317 -1.80 11.52 -24.11
C ALA A 317 -3.30 11.22 -24.20
N PRO A 318 -3.99 11.62 -25.30
CA PRO A 318 -5.38 11.25 -25.51
C PRO A 318 -5.60 9.74 -25.55
N GLU A 319 -4.66 9.02 -26.14
CA GLU A 319 -4.61 7.56 -26.22
C GLU A 319 -3.14 7.13 -26.18
N LEU A 320 -2.83 6.08 -25.42
CA LEU A 320 -1.49 5.54 -25.28
C LEU A 320 -1.52 4.01 -25.38
N ASP A 321 -1.03 3.49 -26.49
CA ASP A 321 -0.91 2.06 -26.74
C ASP A 321 0.37 1.50 -26.11
N LEU A 322 0.23 0.52 -25.23
CA LEU A 322 1.35 -0.16 -24.59
C LEU A 322 1.72 -1.44 -25.37
N PRO A 323 3.00 -1.88 -25.31
CA PRO A 323 3.46 -3.06 -26.04
C PRO A 323 2.77 -4.38 -25.65
N ASP A 324 2.15 -4.44 -24.47
CA ASP A 324 1.41 -5.61 -23.96
C ASP A 324 -0.04 -5.68 -24.50
N GLY A 325 -0.45 -4.73 -25.35
CA GLY A 325 -1.81 -4.63 -25.89
C GLY A 325 -2.78 -3.87 -25.00
N THR A 326 -2.31 -3.29 -23.89
CA THR A 326 -3.10 -2.39 -23.04
C THR A 326 -3.16 -1.00 -23.69
N VAL A 327 -4.35 -0.42 -23.76
CA VAL A 327 -4.57 0.94 -24.28
C VAL A 327 -5.07 1.83 -23.16
N LEU A 328 -4.34 2.90 -22.87
CA LEU A 328 -4.69 3.88 -21.84
C LEU A 328 -5.31 5.14 -22.48
N LYS A 329 -6.59 5.36 -22.25
CA LYS A 329 -7.30 6.56 -22.73
C LYS A 329 -7.20 7.71 -21.75
N GLY A 330 -6.87 8.89 -22.26
CA GLY A 330 -6.61 10.08 -21.47
C GLY A 330 -5.46 9.88 -20.49
N ALA A 331 -4.41 9.14 -20.87
CA ALA A 331 -3.28 8.86 -20.02
C ALA A 331 -2.61 10.16 -19.55
N THR A 332 -2.31 10.24 -18.26
CA THR A 332 -1.74 11.42 -17.60
C THR A 332 -0.67 10.98 -16.63
N LEU A 333 0.52 11.57 -16.73
CA LEU A 333 1.58 11.43 -15.74
C LEU A 333 1.78 12.79 -15.07
N VAL A 334 1.80 12.82 -13.75
CA VAL A 334 2.11 14.01 -12.95
C VAL A 334 3.32 13.70 -12.09
N ALA A 335 4.36 14.52 -12.18
CA ALA A 335 5.53 14.48 -11.32
C ALA A 335 5.53 15.72 -10.42
N ILE A 336 5.62 15.50 -9.11
CA ILE A 336 5.42 16.51 -8.06
C ILE A 336 6.68 16.54 -7.20
N ARG A 337 7.19 17.73 -6.91
CA ARG A 337 8.34 17.96 -6.02
C ARG A 337 8.17 19.22 -5.19
N PRO A 338 8.80 19.34 -4.02
CA PRO A 338 8.86 20.60 -3.28
C PRO A 338 9.47 21.72 -4.11
N SER A 339 8.87 22.91 -4.06
CA SER A 339 9.32 24.09 -4.82
C SER A 339 10.71 24.57 -4.40
N GLU A 340 11.12 24.33 -3.15
CA GLU A 340 12.43 24.74 -2.61
C GLU A 340 13.54 23.70 -2.81
N SER A 341 13.25 22.58 -3.47
CA SER A 341 14.24 21.50 -3.63
C SER A 341 15.39 21.92 -4.57
N LYS A 342 16.63 21.94 -4.04
CA LYS A 342 17.87 22.27 -4.78
C LYS A 342 18.41 21.13 -5.66
N LYS A 343 17.74 19.98 -5.71
CA LYS A 343 18.14 18.86 -6.57
C LYS A 343 17.92 19.28 -8.03
N GLU A 344 19.02 19.51 -8.75
CA GLU A 344 18.99 19.93 -10.16
C GLU A 344 18.08 19.03 -11.00
N VAL A 345 17.34 19.70 -11.89
CA VAL A 345 16.18 19.22 -12.67
C VAL A 345 16.54 18.16 -13.74
N CYS A 346 17.80 17.76 -13.87
CA CYS A 346 18.29 17.14 -15.10
C CYS A 346 18.06 15.64 -15.25
N ASP A 347 17.80 14.89 -14.18
CA ASP A 347 17.60 13.46 -14.34
C ASP A 347 16.11 13.13 -14.32
N ALA A 348 15.55 12.86 -15.50
CA ALA A 348 14.26 12.18 -15.67
C ALA A 348 14.39 10.66 -15.38
N SER A 349 15.56 10.19 -14.94
CA SER A 349 15.87 8.78 -14.66
C SER A 349 14.92 8.19 -13.60
N TRP A 350 14.71 8.88 -12.47
CA TRP A 350 13.79 8.45 -11.41
C TRP A 350 12.32 8.32 -11.86
N LEU A 351 11.89 9.02 -12.92
CA LEU A 351 10.51 8.93 -13.42
C LEU A 351 10.22 7.58 -14.08
N SER A 352 11.27 6.89 -14.53
CA SER A 352 11.17 5.66 -15.32
C SER A 352 10.99 4.41 -14.47
N ASP A 353 11.42 4.46 -13.20
CA ASP A 353 11.42 3.34 -12.25
C ASP A 353 10.36 3.50 -11.16
N ALA A 354 9.40 4.40 -11.40
CA ALA A 354 8.34 4.75 -10.47
C ALA A 354 7.28 3.67 -10.30
N PHE A 355 7.02 2.93 -11.37
CA PHE A 355 5.91 2.00 -11.48
C PHE A 355 6.40 0.67 -12.05
N GLU A 356 5.82 -0.42 -11.59
CA GLU A 356 6.03 -1.74 -12.16
C GLU A 356 5.41 -1.82 -13.57
N GLU A 357 5.85 -2.78 -14.38
CA GLU A 357 5.30 -2.99 -15.72
C GLU A 357 3.83 -3.46 -15.64
N PRO A 358 2.96 -3.05 -16.59
CA PRO A 358 3.25 -2.28 -17.81
C PRO A 358 3.31 -0.75 -17.61
N PHE A 359 3.04 -0.27 -16.40
CA PHE A 359 2.89 1.14 -16.09
C PHE A 359 4.22 1.91 -16.07
N GLY A 360 5.34 1.23 -15.80
CA GLY A 360 6.68 1.75 -16.00
C GLY A 360 6.93 2.15 -17.46
N THR A 361 6.55 1.29 -18.40
CA THR A 361 6.60 1.61 -19.84
C THR A 361 5.69 2.79 -20.20
N ALA A 362 4.46 2.83 -19.66
CA ALA A 362 3.54 3.95 -19.88
C ALA A 362 4.15 5.30 -19.45
N ALA A 363 4.78 5.35 -18.26
CA ALA A 363 5.45 6.55 -17.77
C ALA A 363 6.60 6.98 -18.70
N LYS A 364 7.47 6.04 -19.12
CA LYS A 364 8.58 6.30 -20.06
C LYS A 364 8.09 6.85 -21.41
N MET A 365 6.95 6.39 -21.90
CA MET A 365 6.35 6.91 -23.14
C MET A 365 5.77 8.31 -22.95
N LEU A 366 5.10 8.58 -21.83
CA LEU A 366 4.50 9.89 -21.53
C LEU A 366 5.56 10.99 -21.37
N ILE A 367 6.70 10.71 -20.75
CA ILE A 367 7.76 11.72 -20.50
C ILE A 367 8.36 12.27 -21.81
N LYS A 368 8.31 11.50 -22.90
CA LYS A 368 8.77 11.93 -24.23
C LYS A 368 7.84 12.95 -24.88
N ARG A 369 6.65 13.18 -24.33
CA ARG A 369 5.66 14.13 -24.83
C ARG A 369 5.86 15.52 -24.24
N ARG A 370 5.07 16.49 -24.73
CA ARG A 370 5.07 17.87 -24.24
C ARG A 370 4.78 17.91 -22.72
N THR A 371 5.54 18.73 -22.01
CA THR A 371 5.40 18.93 -20.57
C THR A 371 4.65 20.24 -20.27
N TYR A 372 3.80 20.20 -19.25
CA TYR A 372 3.09 21.35 -18.70
C TYR A 372 3.51 21.56 -17.24
N CYS A 373 3.96 22.76 -16.88
CA CYS A 373 4.37 23.08 -15.52
C CYS A 373 3.24 23.76 -14.76
N LEU A 374 3.01 23.36 -13.50
CA LEU A 374 2.05 23.96 -12.59
C LEU A 374 2.71 24.16 -11.21
N GLU A 375 2.20 25.11 -10.44
CA GLU A 375 2.61 25.35 -9.06
C GLU A 375 1.41 25.16 -8.13
N MET A 376 1.66 24.63 -6.94
CA MET A 376 0.65 24.45 -5.90
C MET A 376 1.21 24.92 -4.56
N ASN A 377 0.46 25.78 -3.86
CA ASN A 377 0.86 26.25 -2.53
C ASN A 377 0.77 25.12 -1.48
N SER A 378 1.48 25.28 -0.37
CA SER A 378 1.46 24.36 0.78
C SER A 378 0.05 24.21 1.37
N PHE A 379 -0.29 23.02 1.88
CA PHE A 379 -1.60 22.74 2.48
C PHE A 379 -1.56 21.61 3.53
#